data_AF-A0A1C7MZV9-F1
#
_entry.id   AF-A0A1C7MZV9-F1
#
_cell.length_a   1.000
_cell.length_b   1.000
_cell.length_c   1.000
_cell.angle_alpha   90.00
_cell.angle_beta   90.00
_cell.angle_gamma   90.00
#
_symmetry.space_group_name_H-M   'P 1'
#
loop_
_entity.id
_entity.type
_entity.pdbx_description
1 polymer ?
#
loop_
_entity_poly.entity_id
_entity_poly.type
_entity_poly.pdbx_seq_one_letter_code
_entity_poly.pdbx_strand_id
1 'polypeptide(L)'
;MESVDYFPEGFFFIRCKSQPFAMDVNGGSMVNDANIIIWPQKMVDSINQLWMHEEGFLINKKSGLVIDIRGGSIEREKSIIQYARKPGLAHNQRWTYQDGYIFPTSAPHLALDIRSSEFKNGNTVVLNTKNVHSKTQQWLIQPFENEKSKAELALLRPSPLQRTSTFPRQNELYDCYRMVYLEMGNNVTPQQLAGAAAFKGLKDYVNQVKSNQNQVIVADDHSREQVIQIVKREVAQVLEQKQIENINELVQQAVTVAESYFSQEYNAN
;
A
#
# COMPACT_ATOMS: atom_id res chain seq x y z
N MET A 1 26.70 5.29 -1.53
CA MET A 1 25.43 5.93 -1.13
C MET A 1 24.96 5.24 0.13
N GLU A 2 24.65 6.03 1.15
CA GLU A 2 24.16 5.55 2.44
C GLU A 2 22.75 4.96 2.31
N SER A 3 22.39 4.07 3.24
CA SER A 3 21.03 3.53 3.34
C SER A 3 20.18 4.34 4.32
N VAL A 4 18.87 4.39 4.09
CA VAL A 4 17.89 5.06 4.95
C VAL A 4 16.97 4.06 5.65
N ASP A 5 16.28 4.51 6.71
CA ASP A 5 15.34 3.75 7.54
C ASP A 5 13.85 3.99 7.17
N TYR A 6 13.60 4.65 6.04
CA TYR A 6 12.28 4.88 5.46
C TYR A 6 12.29 4.56 3.95
N PHE A 7 11.12 4.52 3.31
CA PHE A 7 11.07 4.52 1.84
C PHE A 7 11.22 5.96 1.32
N PRO A 8 12.32 6.30 0.61
CA PRO A 8 12.57 7.66 0.18
C PRO A 8 11.66 8.06 -0.99
N GLU A 9 11.55 9.37 -1.19
CA GLU A 9 10.96 9.88 -2.41
C GLU A 9 11.84 9.54 -3.62
N GLY A 10 11.26 8.83 -4.57
CA GLY A 10 11.90 8.46 -5.83
C GLY A 10 12.43 7.04 -5.87
N PHE A 11 13.41 6.78 -6.74
CA PHE A 11 13.90 5.43 -6.97
C PHE A 11 14.94 5.02 -5.93
N PHE A 12 14.88 3.78 -5.51
CA PHE A 12 15.83 3.16 -4.59
C PHE A 12 16.03 1.69 -4.93
N PHE A 13 17.15 1.16 -4.45
CA PHE A 13 17.35 -0.28 -4.37
C PHE A 13 16.84 -0.80 -3.02
N ILE A 14 16.21 -1.97 -3.04
CA ILE A 14 15.95 -2.79 -1.85
C ILE A 14 17.06 -3.85 -1.80
N ARG A 15 18.02 -3.70 -0.89
CA ARG A 15 19.21 -4.54 -0.82
C ARG A 15 19.17 -5.52 0.34
N CYS A 16 19.77 -6.69 0.16
CA CYS A 16 20.05 -7.58 1.28
C CYS A 16 21.07 -6.91 2.21
N LYS A 17 20.78 -6.82 3.51
CA LYS A 17 21.67 -6.13 4.46
C LYS A 17 23.04 -6.79 4.61
N SER A 18 23.10 -8.11 4.46
CA SER A 18 24.30 -8.90 4.73
C SER A 18 25.04 -9.37 3.47
N GLN A 19 24.53 -9.09 2.27
CA GLN A 19 25.06 -9.64 1.01
C GLN A 19 24.87 -8.66 -0.17
N PRO A 20 25.66 -8.74 -1.25
CA PRO A 20 25.61 -7.81 -2.39
C PRO A 20 24.44 -8.06 -3.36
N PHE A 21 23.30 -8.52 -2.84
CA PHE A 21 22.09 -8.79 -3.60
C PHE A 21 21.09 -7.65 -3.48
N ALA A 22 20.30 -7.44 -4.54
CA ALA A 22 19.15 -6.55 -4.57
C ALA A 22 17.90 -7.32 -4.99
N MET A 23 16.74 -6.80 -4.57
CA MET A 23 15.43 -7.28 -4.99
C MET A 23 15.22 -6.96 -6.48
N ASP A 24 14.85 -7.98 -7.25
CA ASP A 24 14.85 -7.96 -8.71
C ASP A 24 13.58 -8.64 -9.24
N VAL A 25 12.97 -8.07 -10.27
CA VAL A 25 11.90 -8.75 -11.03
C VAL A 25 12.52 -9.77 -11.97
N ASN A 26 12.22 -11.05 -11.79
CA ASN A 26 12.84 -12.14 -12.55
C ASN A 26 12.76 -11.91 -14.07
N GLY A 27 13.92 -11.98 -14.74
CA GLY A 27 14.06 -11.73 -16.18
C GLY A 27 13.74 -10.29 -16.61
N GLY A 28 13.53 -9.37 -15.67
CA GLY A 28 13.01 -8.04 -15.95
C GLY A 28 11.65 -8.06 -16.64
N SER A 29 10.82 -9.05 -16.32
CA SER A 29 9.48 -9.20 -16.87
C SER A 29 8.62 -7.96 -16.67
N MET A 30 7.74 -7.66 -17.63
CA MET A 30 6.78 -6.56 -17.55
C MET A 30 5.34 -7.03 -17.40
N VAL A 31 5.13 -8.33 -17.19
CA VAL A 31 3.80 -8.93 -17.03
C VAL A 31 3.53 -9.33 -15.59
N ASN A 32 2.25 -9.45 -15.26
CA ASN A 32 1.77 -9.97 -13.99
C ASN A 32 2.34 -11.36 -13.68
N ASP A 33 2.37 -11.68 -12.39
CA ASP A 33 2.73 -12.99 -11.85
C ASP A 33 4.21 -13.41 -12.05
N ALA A 34 5.06 -12.48 -12.49
CA ALA A 34 6.51 -12.69 -12.47
C ALA A 34 7.03 -12.67 -11.02
N ASN A 35 7.85 -13.65 -10.66
CA ASN A 35 8.43 -13.76 -9.32
C ASN A 35 9.36 -12.58 -9.02
N ILE A 36 9.30 -12.12 -7.77
CA ILE A 36 10.36 -11.30 -7.18
C ILE A 36 11.45 -12.24 -6.67
N ILE A 37 12.68 -11.94 -7.03
CA ILE A 37 13.88 -12.70 -6.70
C ILE A 37 14.93 -11.78 -6.06
N ILE A 38 16.02 -12.38 -5.62
CA ILE A 38 17.28 -11.65 -5.36
C ILE A 38 18.27 -11.90 -6.50
N TRP A 39 18.99 -10.85 -6.89
CA TRP A 39 20.04 -10.90 -7.92
C TRP A 39 21.20 -9.97 -7.53
N PRO A 40 22.46 -10.25 -7.93
CA PRO A 40 23.55 -9.31 -7.66
C PRO A 40 23.16 -7.90 -8.10
N GLN A 41 23.46 -6.91 -7.25
CA GLN A 41 23.08 -5.53 -7.57
C GLN A 41 23.74 -5.09 -8.87
N LYS A 42 22.92 -4.62 -9.80
CA LYS A 42 23.37 -4.12 -11.09
C LYS A 42 23.69 -2.63 -11.00
N MET A 43 24.80 -2.24 -11.60
CA MET A 43 25.20 -0.83 -11.78
C MET A 43 24.79 -0.28 -13.15
N VAL A 44 24.48 -1.16 -14.11
CA VAL A 44 24.03 -0.85 -15.47
C VAL A 44 22.80 -1.70 -15.77
N ASP A 45 21.83 -1.13 -16.51
CA ASP A 45 20.54 -1.79 -16.79
C ASP A 45 19.86 -2.34 -15.52
N SER A 46 19.89 -1.54 -14.46
CA SER A 46 19.38 -1.89 -13.13
C SER A 46 17.90 -1.58 -12.94
N ILE A 47 17.18 -1.17 -14.00
CA ILE A 47 15.82 -0.65 -13.88
C ILE A 47 14.79 -1.67 -13.37
N ASN A 48 15.04 -2.98 -13.51
CA ASN A 48 14.23 -4.04 -12.90
C ASN A 48 14.56 -4.30 -11.41
N GLN A 49 15.60 -3.64 -10.87
CA GLN A 49 15.99 -3.65 -9.45
C GLN A 49 15.71 -2.32 -8.75
N LEU A 50 15.17 -1.35 -9.49
CA LEU A 50 14.80 -0.04 -8.96
C LEU A 50 13.32 -0.03 -8.61
N TRP A 51 13.04 0.43 -7.40
CA TRP A 51 11.72 0.49 -6.81
C TRP A 51 11.39 1.92 -6.43
N MET A 52 10.12 2.27 -6.46
CA MET A 52 9.61 3.49 -5.87
C MET A 52 8.49 3.13 -4.91
N HIS A 53 8.28 3.98 -3.92
CA HIS A 53 7.22 3.82 -2.95
C HIS A 53 6.18 4.91 -3.15
N GLU A 54 4.92 4.51 -3.27
CA GLU A 54 3.78 5.41 -3.30
C GLU A 54 2.65 4.76 -2.51
N GLU A 55 2.21 5.40 -1.42
CA GLU A 55 0.97 5.00 -0.72
C GLU A 55 0.96 3.54 -0.25
N GLY A 56 2.11 3.03 0.18
CA GLY A 56 2.32 1.64 0.60
C GLY A 56 2.60 0.67 -0.55
N PHE A 57 2.48 1.08 -1.81
CA PHE A 57 2.87 0.25 -2.94
C PHE A 57 4.37 0.37 -3.20
N LEU A 58 5.01 -0.77 -3.48
CA LEU A 58 6.37 -0.82 -4.02
C LEU A 58 6.29 -1.11 -5.51
N ILE A 59 6.52 -0.07 -6.32
CA ILE A 59 6.35 -0.09 -7.78
C ILE A 59 7.72 -0.31 -8.43
N ASN A 60 7.82 -1.26 -9.35
CA ASN A 60 9.05 -1.49 -10.11
C ASN A 60 9.22 -0.44 -11.22
N LYS A 61 10.43 0.11 -11.38
CA LYS A 61 10.71 1.12 -12.42
C LYS A 61 10.52 0.59 -13.83
N LYS A 62 10.88 -0.66 -14.11
CA LYS A 62 10.81 -1.23 -15.47
C LYS A 62 9.38 -1.54 -15.90
N SER A 63 8.61 -2.19 -15.03
CA SER A 63 7.28 -2.70 -15.38
C SER A 63 6.12 -1.78 -15.00
N GLY A 64 6.31 -0.89 -14.02
CA GLY A 64 5.21 -0.13 -13.41
C GLY A 64 4.26 -0.98 -12.55
N LEU A 65 4.55 -2.28 -12.39
CA LEU A 65 3.78 -3.20 -11.55
C LEU A 65 4.26 -3.12 -10.10
N VAL A 66 3.42 -3.58 -9.18
CA VAL A 66 3.68 -3.51 -7.74
C VAL A 66 4.02 -4.87 -7.15
N ILE A 67 4.79 -4.87 -6.06
CA ILE A 67 5.02 -6.08 -5.25
C ILE A 67 3.68 -6.58 -4.68
N ASP A 68 3.38 -7.85 -4.91
CA ASP A 68 2.12 -8.51 -4.57
C ASP A 68 2.38 -9.88 -3.93
N ILE A 69 1.60 -10.21 -2.90
CA ILE A 69 1.55 -11.56 -2.32
C ILE A 69 0.65 -12.42 -3.20
N ARG A 70 1.25 -13.41 -3.88
CA ARG A 70 0.55 -14.28 -4.84
C ARG A 70 -0.69 -14.91 -4.23
N GLY A 71 -1.83 -14.77 -4.91
CA GLY A 71 -3.12 -15.33 -4.48
C GLY A 71 -3.82 -14.52 -3.38
N GLY A 72 -3.25 -13.40 -2.92
CA GLY A 72 -3.91 -12.43 -2.04
C GLY A 72 -4.00 -12.81 -0.56
N SER A 73 -3.80 -14.08 -0.21
CA SER A 73 -3.78 -14.54 1.18
C SER A 73 -2.49 -14.11 1.87
N ILE A 74 -2.63 -13.38 2.99
CA ILE A 74 -1.51 -12.86 3.77
C ILE A 74 -1.12 -13.88 4.85
N GLU A 75 -0.38 -14.90 4.42
CA GLU A 75 0.10 -15.98 5.27
C GLU A 75 1.53 -16.38 4.89
N ARG A 76 2.19 -17.15 5.76
CA ARG A 76 3.57 -17.62 5.52
C ARG A 76 3.69 -18.47 4.26
N GLU A 77 4.91 -18.53 3.73
CA GLU A 77 5.34 -19.34 2.58
C GLU A 77 4.73 -18.93 1.24
N LYS A 78 3.97 -17.82 1.20
CA LYS A 78 3.48 -17.24 -0.05
C LYS A 78 4.62 -16.68 -0.88
N SER A 79 4.58 -16.98 -2.18
CA SER A 79 5.48 -16.36 -3.15
C SER A 79 5.17 -14.87 -3.29
N ILE A 80 6.22 -14.08 -3.44
CA ILE A 80 6.11 -12.66 -3.78
C ILE A 80 6.34 -12.51 -5.28
N ILE A 81 5.42 -11.78 -5.91
CA ILE A 81 5.37 -11.55 -7.35
C ILE A 81 5.22 -10.06 -7.63
N GLN A 82 5.31 -9.66 -8.89
CA GLN A 82 4.73 -8.40 -9.33
C GLN A 82 3.33 -8.60 -9.89
N TYR A 83 2.46 -7.62 -9.71
CA TYR A 83 1.12 -7.62 -10.29
C TYR A 83 0.64 -6.19 -10.56
N ALA A 84 -0.38 -6.05 -11.40
CA ALA A 84 -1.07 -4.78 -11.59
C ALA A 84 -1.55 -4.22 -10.24
N ARG A 85 -1.39 -2.91 -10.06
CA ARG A 85 -1.87 -2.20 -8.87
C ARG A 85 -3.37 -2.45 -8.72
N LYS A 86 -3.74 -3.10 -7.63
CA LYS A 86 -5.15 -3.36 -7.29
C LYS A 86 -5.79 -2.10 -6.74
N PRO A 87 -7.08 -1.89 -7.02
CA PRO A 87 -7.82 -0.76 -6.49
C PRO A 87 -7.99 -0.85 -4.96
N GLY A 88 -8.43 0.25 -4.36
CA GLY A 88 -8.79 0.34 -2.94
C GLY A 88 -7.70 -0.09 -1.94
N LEU A 89 -8.06 -0.93 -0.97
CA LEU A 89 -7.22 -1.29 0.18
C LEU A 89 -6.02 -2.11 -0.26
N ALA A 90 -6.23 -3.04 -1.19
CA ALA A 90 -5.20 -3.89 -1.79
C ALA A 90 -4.13 -4.35 -0.78
N HIS A 91 -4.60 -4.91 0.36
CA HIS A 91 -3.76 -5.25 1.51
C HIS A 91 -2.57 -6.13 1.15
N ASN A 92 -2.74 -6.99 0.15
CA ASN A 92 -1.69 -7.89 -0.32
C ASN A 92 -0.61 -7.21 -1.19
N GLN A 93 -0.72 -5.88 -1.37
CA GLN A 93 0.20 -5.01 -2.11
C GLN A 93 0.63 -3.78 -1.29
N ARG A 94 0.26 -3.71 0.00
CA ARG A 94 0.65 -2.63 0.92
C ARG A 94 1.78 -3.06 1.82
N TRP A 95 2.87 -2.31 1.78
CA TRP A 95 4.13 -2.62 2.42
C TRP A 95 4.56 -1.48 3.33
N THR A 96 5.09 -1.85 4.49
CA THR A 96 5.72 -0.93 5.44
C THR A 96 7.17 -1.38 5.64
N TYR A 97 8.08 -0.41 5.79
CA TYR A 97 9.48 -0.66 6.13
C TYR A 97 9.80 -0.08 7.50
N GLN A 98 10.32 -0.91 8.39
CA GLN A 98 10.72 -0.54 9.74
C GLN A 98 11.79 -1.51 10.26
N ASP A 99 12.85 -0.98 10.89
CA ASP A 99 13.93 -1.76 11.52
C ASP A 99 14.61 -2.78 10.57
N GLY A 100 14.71 -2.44 9.28
CA GLY A 100 15.28 -3.33 8.27
C GLY A 100 14.31 -4.40 7.76
N TYR A 101 13.05 -4.43 8.21
CA TYR A 101 12.04 -5.37 7.74
C TYR A 101 11.06 -4.70 6.79
N ILE A 102 10.73 -5.38 5.70
CA ILE A 102 9.60 -5.02 4.84
C ILE A 102 8.48 -6.01 5.10
N PHE A 103 7.29 -5.52 5.45
CA PHE A 103 6.16 -6.37 5.84
C PHE A 103 4.82 -5.83 5.34
N PRO A 104 3.79 -6.68 5.20
CA PRO A 104 2.46 -6.21 4.84
C PRO A 104 1.91 -5.29 5.92
N THR A 105 1.40 -4.12 5.54
CA THR A 105 0.89 -3.12 6.52
C THR A 105 -0.20 -3.69 7.43
N SER A 106 -1.00 -4.65 6.95
CA SER A 106 -2.03 -5.33 7.72
C SER A 106 -1.52 -6.51 8.57
N ALA A 107 -0.28 -6.96 8.41
CA ALA A 107 0.29 -8.10 9.12
C ALA A 107 1.78 -7.88 9.52
N PRO A 108 2.08 -7.01 10.51
CA PRO A 108 3.45 -6.70 10.93
C PRO A 108 4.25 -7.85 11.54
N HIS A 109 3.58 -8.98 11.84
CA HIS A 109 4.20 -10.20 12.35
C HIS A 109 4.80 -11.10 11.23
N LEU A 110 4.55 -10.76 9.97
CA LEU A 110 5.18 -11.38 8.80
C LEU A 110 6.22 -10.43 8.21
N ALA A 111 7.12 -10.93 7.36
CA ALA A 111 8.12 -10.12 6.67
C ALA A 111 8.54 -10.78 5.34
N LEU A 112 9.06 -9.96 4.42
CA LEU A 112 9.72 -10.42 3.21
C LEU A 112 11.01 -11.16 3.58
N ASP A 113 11.14 -12.38 3.07
CA ASP A 113 12.23 -13.32 3.33
C ASP A 113 12.74 -13.93 2.03
N ILE A 114 14.00 -14.35 2.02
CA ILE A 114 14.59 -15.08 0.89
C ILE A 114 14.32 -16.56 1.12
N ARG A 115 13.70 -17.21 0.13
CA ARG A 115 13.33 -18.62 0.21
C ARG A 115 14.51 -19.50 0.60
N SER A 116 14.24 -20.46 1.50
CA SER A 116 15.22 -21.40 2.04
C SER A 116 16.39 -20.77 2.80
N SER A 117 16.32 -19.48 3.10
CA SER A 117 17.38 -18.72 3.77
C SER A 117 18.74 -18.76 3.06
N GLU A 118 18.74 -18.90 1.74
CA GLU A 118 19.95 -18.98 0.93
C GLU A 118 20.12 -17.75 0.04
N PHE A 119 21.29 -17.11 0.10
CA PHE A 119 21.64 -16.01 -0.78
C PHE A 119 22.22 -16.54 -2.11
N LYS A 120 21.34 -16.97 -3.01
CA LYS A 120 21.71 -17.47 -4.34
C LYS A 120 21.02 -16.64 -5.43
N ASN A 121 21.71 -16.47 -6.55
CA ASN A 121 21.16 -15.79 -7.72
C ASN A 121 19.83 -16.44 -8.12
N GLY A 122 18.76 -15.63 -8.24
CA GLY A 122 17.46 -16.12 -8.68
C GLY A 122 16.61 -16.73 -7.57
N ASN A 123 17.09 -16.79 -6.32
CA ASN A 123 16.23 -17.24 -5.22
C ASN A 123 15.06 -16.28 -5.05
N THR A 124 13.87 -16.86 -4.91
CA THR A 124 12.61 -16.13 -4.80
C THR A 124 12.44 -15.50 -3.43
N VAL A 125 11.76 -14.36 -3.41
CA VAL A 125 11.28 -13.73 -2.18
C VAL A 125 9.93 -14.37 -1.80
N VAL A 126 9.75 -14.63 -0.51
CA VAL A 126 8.53 -15.17 0.07
C VAL A 126 8.08 -14.32 1.26
N LEU A 127 6.82 -14.44 1.64
CA LEU A 127 6.33 -13.94 2.91
C LEU A 127 6.57 -14.99 4.00
N ASN A 128 7.12 -14.63 5.15
CA ASN A 128 7.36 -15.56 6.24
C ASN A 128 7.15 -14.90 7.61
N THR A 129 7.12 -15.67 8.69
CA THR A 129 7.07 -15.11 10.05
C THR A 129 8.30 -14.25 10.31
N LYS A 130 8.07 -13.02 10.81
CA LYS A 130 9.15 -12.08 11.15
C LYS A 130 10.03 -12.70 12.22
N ASN A 131 11.32 -12.81 11.92
CA ASN A 131 12.34 -13.41 12.77
C ASN A 131 13.50 -12.43 12.98
N VAL A 132 13.69 -12.00 14.23
CA VAL A 132 14.73 -11.03 14.64
C VAL A 132 16.16 -11.53 14.41
N HIS A 133 16.35 -12.84 14.31
CA HIS A 133 17.66 -13.46 14.05
C HIS A 133 17.89 -13.80 12.58
N SER A 134 16.88 -13.62 11.72
CA SER A 134 17.01 -13.95 10.29
C SER A 134 17.72 -12.84 9.52
N LYS A 135 18.91 -13.17 8.99
CA LYS A 135 19.65 -12.27 8.10
C LYS A 135 18.99 -12.11 6.72
N THR A 136 18.12 -13.04 6.33
CA THR A 136 17.46 -13.07 5.02
C THR A 136 16.18 -12.25 4.98
N GLN A 137 15.74 -11.76 6.14
CA GLN A 137 14.61 -10.83 6.29
C GLN A 137 15.04 -9.38 6.52
N GLN A 138 16.35 -9.11 6.43
CA GLN A 138 16.94 -7.82 6.70
C GLN A 138 17.34 -7.13 5.39
N TRP A 139 16.68 -5.99 5.15
CA TRP A 139 16.81 -5.19 3.95
C TRP A 139 17.43 -3.82 4.27
N LEU A 140 18.13 -3.26 3.29
CA LEU A 140 18.60 -1.88 3.31
C LEU A 140 17.92 -1.14 2.15
N ILE A 141 17.38 0.04 2.44
CA ILE A 141 16.86 0.94 1.42
C ILE A 141 17.97 1.88 1.01
N GLN A 142 18.47 1.74 -0.22
CA GLN A 142 19.55 2.56 -0.74
C GLN A 142 18.96 3.52 -1.79
N PRO A 143 18.82 4.82 -1.49
CA PRO A 143 18.38 5.81 -2.47
C PRO A 143 19.24 5.75 -3.73
N PHE A 144 18.59 5.81 -4.89
CA PHE A 144 19.24 5.86 -6.19
C PHE A 144 19.04 7.28 -6.75
N GLU A 145 19.73 8.24 -6.14
CA GLU A 145 19.63 9.63 -6.54
C GLU A 145 20.68 9.98 -7.59
N ASN A 146 20.18 10.40 -8.75
CA ASN A 146 20.82 11.40 -9.60
C ASN A 146 19.75 12.35 -10.15
N GLU A 147 20.09 13.57 -10.54
CA GLU A 147 19.14 14.58 -11.05
C GLU A 147 18.24 14.04 -12.19
N LYS A 148 18.77 13.12 -13.01
CA LYS A 148 18.03 12.43 -14.07
C LYS A 148 16.90 11.54 -13.54
N SER A 149 17.12 10.84 -12.42
CA SER A 149 16.10 10.00 -11.78
C SER A 149 14.90 10.80 -11.28
N LYS A 150 15.13 12.01 -10.73
CA LYS A 150 14.07 12.94 -10.27
C LYS A 150 13.24 13.46 -11.44
N ALA A 151 13.89 13.80 -12.55
CA ALA A 151 13.21 14.24 -13.77
C ALA A 151 12.40 13.11 -14.46
N GLU A 152 12.95 11.89 -14.54
CA GLU A 152 12.22 10.73 -15.09
C GLU A 152 10.99 10.36 -14.25
N LEU A 153 11.07 10.48 -12.92
CA LEU A 153 9.92 10.33 -12.02
C LEU A 153 8.81 11.35 -12.31
N ALA A 154 9.16 12.61 -12.56
CA ALA A 154 8.19 13.65 -12.89
C ALA A 154 7.48 13.41 -14.24
N LEU A 155 8.11 12.68 -15.17
CA LEU A 155 7.53 12.34 -16.48
C LEU A 155 6.68 11.07 -16.45
N LEU A 156 7.04 10.07 -15.63
CA LEU A 156 6.24 8.85 -15.42
C LEU A 156 5.00 9.09 -14.53
N ARG A 157 4.99 10.20 -13.79
CA ARG A 157 3.84 10.73 -13.07
C ARG A 157 3.06 11.67 -14.01
N PRO A 158 1.94 11.29 -14.65
CA PRO A 158 0.92 12.30 -14.91
C PRO A 158 0.53 12.86 -13.54
N SER A 159 0.96 14.08 -13.22
CA SER A 159 1.02 14.67 -11.87
C SER A 159 -0.19 14.31 -10.98
N PRO A 160 -0.02 13.39 -10.00
CA PRO A 160 -0.92 13.27 -8.85
C PRO A 160 -0.54 14.27 -7.74
N LEU A 161 0.58 15.00 -7.92
CA LEU A 161 1.21 15.82 -6.90
C LEU A 161 0.70 17.27 -6.83
N GLN A 162 -0.15 17.69 -7.78
CA GLN A 162 -1.00 18.83 -7.48
C GLN A 162 -2.10 18.35 -6.54
N ARG A 163 -1.83 18.42 -5.22
CA ARG A 163 -2.91 18.38 -4.23
C ARG A 163 -3.81 19.57 -4.51
N THR A 164 -4.89 19.32 -5.24
CA THR A 164 -5.99 20.26 -5.45
C THR A 164 -6.91 20.33 -4.24
N SER A 165 -6.74 19.41 -3.29
CA SER A 165 -7.51 19.32 -2.05
C SER A 165 -6.65 18.93 -0.85
N THR A 166 -7.04 19.43 0.32
CA THR A 166 -6.48 19.04 1.63
C THR A 166 -7.16 17.81 2.23
N PHE A 167 -8.26 17.35 1.62
CA PHE A 167 -8.99 16.17 2.07
C PHE A 167 -8.24 14.87 1.70
N PRO A 168 -8.25 13.83 2.58
CA PRO A 168 -7.62 12.55 2.30
C PRO A 168 -8.11 11.94 0.98
N ARG A 169 -7.16 11.46 0.18
CA ARG A 169 -7.49 10.69 -1.03
C ARG A 169 -8.04 9.32 -0.65
N GLN A 170 -8.64 8.67 -1.63
CA GLN A 170 -9.28 7.36 -1.48
C GLN A 170 -8.37 6.33 -0.79
N ASN A 171 -7.12 6.25 -1.21
CA ASN A 171 -6.11 5.33 -0.68
C ASN A 171 -5.57 5.73 0.71
N GLU A 172 -5.82 6.95 1.18
CA GLU A 172 -5.36 7.49 2.48
C GLU A 172 -6.43 7.29 3.59
N LEU A 173 -7.66 6.88 3.23
CA LEU A 173 -8.76 6.71 4.17
C LEU A 173 -8.46 5.68 5.27
N TYR A 174 -7.79 4.57 4.95
CA TYR A 174 -7.42 3.57 5.96
C TYR A 174 -6.33 4.04 6.91
N ASP A 175 -5.34 4.80 6.42
CA ASP A 175 -4.31 5.39 7.30
C ASP A 175 -4.95 6.36 8.30
N CYS A 176 -5.93 7.14 7.84
CA CYS A 176 -6.76 7.98 8.71
C CYS A 176 -7.50 7.12 9.75
N TYR A 177 -8.15 6.03 9.33
CA TYR A 177 -8.84 5.11 10.23
C TYR A 177 -7.91 4.50 11.28
N ARG A 178 -6.74 3.99 10.87
CA ARG A 178 -5.75 3.41 11.78
C ARG A 178 -5.29 4.44 12.81
N MET A 179 -4.91 5.63 12.35
CA MET A 179 -4.45 6.72 13.22
C MET A 179 -5.51 7.12 14.26
N VAL A 180 -6.78 7.24 13.85
CA VAL A 180 -7.86 7.71 14.73
C VAL A 180 -8.38 6.61 15.66
N TYR A 181 -8.69 5.44 15.13
CA TYR A 181 -9.44 4.41 15.86
C TYR A 181 -8.59 3.26 16.42
N LEU A 182 -7.38 3.04 15.90
CA LEU A 182 -6.51 1.96 16.35
C LEU A 182 -5.32 2.48 17.17
N GLU A 183 -4.72 3.59 16.76
CA GLU A 183 -3.54 4.19 17.39
C GLU A 183 -3.90 5.31 18.39
N MET A 184 -5.13 5.83 18.34
CA MET A 184 -5.59 6.96 19.17
C MET A 184 -4.66 8.18 19.08
N GLY A 185 -4.29 8.57 17.86
CA GLY A 185 -3.42 9.72 17.59
C GLY A 185 -3.98 11.03 18.15
N ASN A 186 -3.13 11.85 18.77
CA ASN A 186 -3.54 13.07 19.46
C ASN A 186 -3.69 14.31 18.56
N ASN A 187 -3.14 14.30 17.33
CA ASN A 187 -3.12 15.45 16.42
C ASN A 187 -3.79 15.10 15.07
N VAL A 188 -5.11 15.01 15.05
CA VAL A 188 -5.90 14.64 13.87
C VAL A 188 -6.60 15.87 13.31
N THR A 189 -6.41 16.19 12.03
CA THR A 189 -7.13 17.30 11.38
C THR A 189 -8.61 16.95 11.15
N PRO A 190 -9.52 17.93 11.00
CA PRO A 190 -10.92 17.65 10.68
C PRO A 190 -11.09 16.82 9.40
N GLN A 191 -10.24 17.03 8.40
CA GLN A 191 -10.24 16.26 7.16
C GLN A 191 -9.81 14.80 7.38
N GLN A 192 -8.75 14.57 8.18
CA GLN A 192 -8.32 13.21 8.55
C GLN A 192 -9.37 12.51 9.40
N LEU A 193 -10.01 13.23 10.32
CA LEU A 193 -11.09 12.69 11.15
C LEU A 193 -12.30 12.30 10.29
N ALA A 194 -12.71 13.16 9.36
CA ALA A 194 -13.78 12.87 8.41
C ALA A 194 -13.42 11.68 7.51
N GLY A 195 -12.19 11.61 6.99
CA GLY A 195 -11.70 10.47 6.21
C GLY A 195 -11.68 9.16 7.01
N ALA A 196 -11.25 9.21 8.28
CA ALA A 196 -11.27 8.05 9.17
C ALA A 196 -12.70 7.55 9.43
N ALA A 197 -13.63 8.46 9.73
CA ALA A 197 -15.05 8.14 9.94
C ALA A 197 -15.68 7.58 8.66
N ALA A 198 -15.31 8.11 7.49
CA ALA A 198 -15.78 7.60 6.20
C ALA A 198 -15.35 6.15 5.97
N PHE A 199 -14.08 5.84 6.26
CA PHE A 199 -13.58 4.47 6.19
C PHE A 199 -14.27 3.55 7.21
N LYS A 200 -14.55 4.04 8.42
CA LYS A 200 -15.32 3.30 9.41
C LYS A 200 -16.71 2.95 8.88
N GLY A 201 -17.43 3.93 8.30
CA GLY A 201 -18.74 3.69 7.67
C GLY A 201 -18.70 2.64 6.55
N LEU A 202 -17.66 2.69 5.69
CA LEU A 202 -17.43 1.67 4.67
C LEU A 202 -17.24 0.27 5.29
N LYS A 203 -16.42 0.17 6.34
CA LYS A 203 -16.16 -1.09 7.05
C LYS A 203 -17.43 -1.63 7.70
N ASP A 204 -18.25 -0.76 8.28
CA ASP A 204 -19.51 -1.13 8.93
C ASP A 204 -20.52 -1.70 7.91
N TYR A 205 -20.64 -1.06 6.73
CA TYR A 205 -21.43 -1.59 5.62
C TYR A 205 -20.93 -2.99 5.17
N VAL A 206 -19.63 -3.12 4.93
CA VAL A 206 -19.01 -4.39 4.51
C VAL A 206 -19.26 -5.51 5.53
N ASN A 207 -19.18 -5.20 6.82
CA ASN A 207 -19.48 -6.15 7.89
C ASN A 207 -20.96 -6.53 7.93
N GLN A 208 -21.86 -5.57 7.73
CA GLN A 208 -23.30 -5.81 7.66
C GLN A 208 -23.64 -6.78 6.53
N VAL A 209 -23.13 -6.55 5.32
CA VAL A 209 -23.37 -7.44 4.17
C VAL A 209 -22.80 -8.85 4.41
N LYS A 210 -21.58 -8.95 4.97
CA LYS A 210 -20.97 -10.24 5.30
C LYS A 210 -21.73 -11.03 6.36
N SER A 211 -22.36 -10.34 7.32
CA SER A 211 -23.12 -10.99 8.39
C SER A 211 -24.43 -11.66 7.91
N ASN A 212 -24.97 -11.23 6.77
CA ASN A 212 -26.23 -11.74 6.20
C ASN A 212 -26.08 -13.01 5.34
N GLN A 213 -24.92 -13.70 5.40
CA GLN A 213 -24.59 -15.01 4.79
C GLN A 213 -24.99 -15.19 3.29
N ASN A 214 -23.97 -15.08 2.41
CA ASN A 214 -23.91 -15.36 0.95
C ASN A 214 -24.09 -14.20 -0.04
N GLN A 215 -24.11 -12.93 0.39
CA GLN A 215 -24.02 -11.82 -0.56
C GLN A 215 -22.57 -11.47 -0.88
N VAL A 216 -22.21 -11.58 -2.16
CA VAL A 216 -20.97 -11.01 -2.70
C VAL A 216 -21.12 -9.49 -2.68
N ILE A 217 -20.12 -8.79 -2.16
CA ILE A 217 -20.12 -7.33 -2.17
C ILE A 217 -19.77 -6.88 -3.59
N VAL A 218 -20.73 -6.24 -4.24
CA VAL A 218 -20.59 -5.66 -5.57
C VAL A 218 -20.96 -4.19 -5.48
N ALA A 219 -20.19 -3.32 -6.16
CA ALA A 219 -20.53 -1.93 -6.32
C ALA A 219 -21.54 -1.74 -7.47
N ASP A 220 -22.82 -1.75 -7.11
CA ASP A 220 -23.95 -1.36 -7.95
C ASP A 220 -24.63 -0.09 -7.40
N ASP A 221 -25.64 0.43 -8.09
CA ASP A 221 -26.28 1.69 -7.71
C ASP A 221 -26.92 1.60 -6.32
N HIS A 222 -27.50 0.45 -5.97
CA HIS A 222 -28.14 0.25 -4.68
C HIS A 222 -27.15 0.24 -3.51
N SER A 223 -26.07 -0.53 -3.65
CA SER A 223 -25.00 -0.60 -2.65
C SER A 223 -24.25 0.73 -2.51
N ARG A 224 -24.03 1.47 -3.61
CA ARG A 224 -23.46 2.83 -3.56
C ARG A 224 -24.35 3.77 -2.75
N GLU A 225 -25.65 3.77 -2.98
CA GLU A 225 -26.59 4.59 -2.19
C GLU A 225 -26.55 4.22 -0.70
N GLN A 226 -26.53 2.94 -0.36
CA GLN A 226 -26.44 2.50 1.04
C GLN A 226 -25.13 2.94 1.70
N VAL A 227 -24.00 2.77 1.00
CA VAL A 227 -22.69 3.23 1.46
C VAL A 227 -22.69 4.73 1.70
N ILE A 228 -23.22 5.53 0.76
CA ILE A 228 -23.34 6.98 0.88
C ILE A 228 -24.10 7.36 2.16
N GLN A 229 -25.24 6.71 2.44
CA GLN A 229 -26.05 7.03 3.62
C GLN A 229 -25.38 6.64 4.94
N ILE A 230 -24.70 5.49 4.98
CA ILE A 230 -23.97 5.05 6.18
C ILE A 230 -22.78 5.97 6.45
N VAL A 231 -21.97 6.25 5.42
CA VAL A 231 -20.81 7.14 5.51
C VAL A 231 -21.24 8.55 5.93
N LYS A 232 -22.27 9.11 5.29
CA LYS A 232 -22.78 10.45 5.62
C LYS A 232 -23.16 10.57 7.10
N ARG A 233 -23.86 9.57 7.63
CA ARG A 233 -24.30 9.53 9.03
C ARG A 233 -23.13 9.40 10.00
N GLU A 234 -22.22 8.47 9.73
CA GLU A 234 -21.04 8.21 10.57
C GLU A 234 -20.14 9.44 10.64
N VAL A 235 -19.86 10.08 9.50
CA VAL A 235 -19.01 11.26 9.42
C VAL A 235 -19.66 12.44 10.15
N ALA A 236 -20.93 12.71 9.91
CA ALA A 236 -21.65 13.80 10.59
C ALA A 236 -21.62 13.60 12.12
N GLN A 237 -21.94 12.39 12.60
CA GLN A 237 -21.94 12.08 14.02
C GLN A 237 -20.57 12.30 14.67
N VAL A 238 -19.48 11.85 14.04
CA VAL A 238 -18.13 11.98 14.58
C VAL A 238 -17.68 13.44 14.60
N LEU A 239 -17.97 14.21 13.55
CA LEU A 239 -17.60 15.63 13.48
C LEU A 239 -18.39 16.48 14.48
N GLU A 240 -19.68 16.20 14.67
CA GLU A 240 -20.53 16.85 15.68
C GLU A 240 -20.05 16.56 17.10
N GLN A 241 -19.71 15.30 17.41
CA GLN A 241 -19.15 14.91 18.70
C GLN A 241 -17.83 15.63 19.01
N LYS A 242 -17.05 15.97 17.99
CA LYS A 242 -15.80 16.73 18.10
C LYS A 242 -15.99 18.23 17.96
N GLN A 243 -17.23 18.72 17.92
CA GLN A 243 -17.59 20.14 17.84
C GLN A 243 -16.93 20.85 16.64
N ILE A 244 -16.79 20.15 15.51
CA ILE A 244 -16.27 20.74 14.28
C ILE A 244 -17.36 21.61 13.65
N GLU A 245 -17.03 22.85 13.27
CA GLU A 245 -17.95 23.75 12.58
C GLU A 245 -17.96 23.52 11.06
N ASN A 246 -19.04 23.94 10.39
CA ASN A 246 -19.17 23.91 8.92
C ASN A 246 -18.94 22.52 8.29
N ILE A 247 -19.44 21.47 8.93
CA ILE A 247 -19.18 20.05 8.57
C ILE A 247 -19.68 19.64 7.19
N ASN A 248 -20.60 20.40 6.57
CA ASN A 248 -21.25 20.02 5.31
C ASN A 248 -20.25 19.74 4.18
N GLU A 249 -19.21 20.58 4.05
CA GLU A 249 -18.18 20.39 3.03
C GLU A 249 -17.37 19.11 3.30
N LEU A 250 -16.96 18.89 4.55
CA LEU A 250 -16.20 17.70 4.96
C LEU A 250 -17.02 16.42 4.77
N VAL A 251 -18.32 16.45 5.09
CA VAL A 251 -19.24 15.34 4.87
C VAL A 251 -19.36 15.04 3.38
N GLN A 252 -19.51 16.06 2.53
CA GLN A 252 -19.62 15.86 1.08
C GLN A 252 -18.32 15.29 0.49
N GLN A 253 -17.17 15.83 0.89
CA GLN A 253 -15.85 15.31 0.47
C GLN A 253 -15.66 13.86 0.92
N ALA A 254 -15.99 13.55 2.18
CA ALA A 254 -15.91 12.21 2.74
C ALA A 254 -16.78 11.20 1.99
N VAL A 255 -18.02 11.57 1.67
CA VAL A 255 -18.95 10.74 0.88
C VAL A 255 -18.39 10.47 -0.52
N THR A 256 -17.96 11.51 -1.24
CA THR A 256 -17.40 11.37 -2.59
C THR A 256 -16.19 10.44 -2.61
N VAL A 257 -15.25 10.62 -1.67
CA VAL A 257 -14.04 9.79 -1.62
C VAL A 257 -14.35 8.37 -1.18
N ALA A 258 -15.30 8.16 -0.27
CA ALA A 258 -15.73 6.83 0.16
C ALA A 258 -16.51 6.08 -0.94
N GLU A 259 -17.33 6.75 -1.72
CA GLU A 259 -18.02 6.15 -2.87
C GLU A 259 -17.02 5.74 -3.95
N SER A 260 -16.04 6.60 -4.25
CA SER A 260 -14.92 6.25 -5.13
C SER A 260 -14.16 5.04 -4.58
N TYR A 261 -13.89 5.03 -3.28
CA TYR A 261 -13.29 3.89 -2.58
C TYR A 261 -14.06 2.59 -2.84
N PHE A 262 -15.35 2.61 -2.53
CA PHE A 262 -16.22 1.46 -2.63
C PHE A 262 -16.33 0.96 -4.07
N SER A 263 -16.53 1.87 -5.01
CA SER A 263 -16.66 1.56 -6.43
C SER A 263 -15.39 0.94 -6.98
N GLN A 264 -14.21 1.43 -6.57
CA GLN A 264 -12.94 0.86 -7.03
C GLN A 264 -12.70 -0.53 -6.44
N GLU A 265 -12.94 -0.71 -5.13
CA GLU A 265 -12.65 -1.96 -4.40
C GLU A 265 -13.61 -3.10 -4.80
N TYR A 266 -14.89 -2.79 -5.02
CA TYR A 266 -15.94 -3.79 -5.23
C TYR A 266 -16.56 -3.75 -6.63
N ASN A 267 -15.90 -3.09 -7.59
CA ASN A 267 -16.34 -3.18 -8.98
C ASN A 267 -16.25 -4.64 -9.43
N ALA A 268 -17.33 -5.16 -10.01
CA ALA A 268 -17.28 -6.40 -10.74
C ALA A 268 -16.50 -6.14 -12.04
N ASN A 269 -15.32 -6.76 -12.18
CA ASN A 269 -14.70 -6.94 -13.49
C ASN A 269 -15.48 -8.01 -14.27
#